data_AF-A0AAD9DYE8-F1
#
_entry.id   AF-A0AAD9DYE8-F1
#
_cell.length_a   1.000
_cell.length_b   1.000
_cell.length_c   1.000
_cell.angle_alpha   90.00
_cell.angle_beta   90.00
_cell.angle_gamma   90.00
#
_symmetry.space_group_name_H-M   'P 1'
#
loop_
_entity.id
_entity.type
_entity.pdbx_description
1 polymer ?
#
loop_
_entity_poly.entity_id
_entity_poly.type
_entity_poly.pdbx_seq_one_letter_code
_entity_poly.pdbx_strand_id
1 'polypeptide(L)'
;MFQHSTDDVNELMEAVVGFIGKLVDDTIPRATMKKFPNQKPWVEKTIHEALNSCTASYNAEIISGNMDEYTSAAYSVRRAVRELKRHYGRKLESQFWQSGSRFLWQGLRTITDYRSPPPQTDECG
;
A
#
# COMPACT_ATOMS: atom_id res chain seq x y z
N MET A 1 11.65 -33.42 -20.15
CA MET A 1 10.42 -33.71 -19.39
C MET A 1 9.19 -33.66 -20.29
N PHE A 2 8.97 -32.59 -21.05
CA PHE A 2 7.77 -32.44 -21.91
C PHE A 2 7.90 -33.02 -23.33
N GLN A 3 9.11 -33.16 -23.87
CA GLN A 3 9.37 -33.66 -25.24
C GLN A 3 8.97 -35.13 -25.50
N HIS A 4 8.56 -35.88 -24.48
CA HIS A 4 8.14 -37.27 -24.60
C HIS A 4 6.69 -37.50 -24.17
N SER A 5 5.91 -36.44 -23.87
CA SER A 5 4.57 -36.62 -23.32
C SER A 5 3.46 -36.68 -24.36
N THR A 6 3.65 -36.11 -25.55
CA THR A 6 2.63 -36.08 -26.61
C THR A 6 3.26 -35.64 -27.95
N ASP A 7 2.78 -36.22 -29.06
CA ASP A 7 3.15 -35.86 -30.43
C ASP A 7 2.32 -34.68 -30.97
N ASP A 8 1.30 -34.24 -30.22
CA ASP A 8 0.48 -33.08 -30.55
C ASP A 8 1.16 -31.80 -30.04
N VAL A 9 1.54 -30.95 -31.00
CA VAL A 9 2.18 -29.65 -30.76
C VAL A 9 1.30 -28.74 -29.90
N ASN A 10 -0.02 -28.83 -30.04
CA ASN A 10 -0.95 -28.01 -29.28
C ASN A 10 -0.98 -28.43 -27.80
N GLU A 11 -1.06 -29.73 -27.53
CA GLU A 11 -0.98 -30.26 -26.16
C GLU A 11 0.37 -29.98 -25.50
N LEU A 12 1.46 -30.08 -26.26
CA LEU A 12 2.80 -29.71 -25.79
C LEU A 12 2.86 -28.21 -25.42
N MET A 13 2.30 -27.33 -26.27
CA MET A 13 2.24 -25.89 -26.00
C MET A 13 1.47 -25.61 -24.71
N GLU A 14 0.28 -26.21 -24.55
CA GLU A 14 -0.53 -26.04 -23.34
C GLU A 14 0.19 -26.54 -22.08
N ALA A 15 0.88 -27.67 -22.16
CA ALA A 15 1.66 -28.20 -21.03
C ALA A 15 2.82 -27.26 -20.64
N VAL A 16 3.54 -26.70 -21.63
CA VAL A 16 4.65 -25.77 -21.40
C VAL A 16 4.14 -24.44 -20.85
N VAL A 17 3.10 -23.86 -21.45
CA VAL A 17 2.49 -22.60 -20.98
C VAL A 17 1.94 -22.76 -19.57
N GLY A 18 1.23 -23.87 -19.30
CA GLY A 18 0.72 -24.20 -17.98
C GLY A 18 1.83 -24.36 -16.94
N PHE A 19 2.94 -24.99 -17.30
CA PHE A 19 4.09 -25.13 -16.41
C PHE A 19 4.76 -23.79 -16.11
N ILE A 20 4.94 -22.93 -17.12
CA ILE A 20 5.45 -21.57 -16.94
C ILE A 20 4.50 -20.77 -16.03
N GLY A 21 3.19 -20.85 -16.27
CA GLY A 21 2.18 -20.18 -15.44
C GLY A 21 2.24 -20.62 -13.98
N LYS A 22 2.37 -21.93 -13.74
CA LYS A 22 2.57 -22.49 -12.40
C LYS A 22 3.87 -21.96 -11.76
N LEU A 23 4.99 -21.96 -12.49
CA LEU A 23 6.25 -21.43 -11.97
C LEU A 23 6.14 -19.94 -11.61
N VAL A 24 5.46 -19.14 -12.43
CA VAL A 24 5.20 -17.73 -12.14
C VAL A 24 4.39 -17.59 -10.85
N ASP A 25 3.32 -18.36 -10.70
CA ASP A 25 2.46 -18.31 -9.51
C ASP A 25 3.16 -18.81 -8.24
N ASP A 26 4.04 -19.81 -8.36
CA ASP A 26 4.81 -20.38 -7.24
C ASP A 26 6.00 -19.49 -6.85
N THR A 27 6.64 -18.82 -7.80
CA THR A 27 7.90 -18.07 -7.56
C THR A 27 7.69 -16.58 -7.30
N ILE A 28 6.63 -15.97 -7.85
CA ILE A 28 6.36 -14.54 -7.65
C ILE A 28 5.33 -14.39 -6.52
N PRO A 29 5.72 -13.85 -5.35
CA PRO A 29 4.78 -13.67 -4.25
C PRO A 29 3.67 -12.69 -4.65
N ARG A 30 2.44 -13.16 -4.74
CA ARG A 30 1.27 -12.30 -4.93
C ARG A 30 0.87 -11.66 -3.60
N ALA A 31 1.19 -10.38 -3.43
CA ALA A 31 0.76 -9.62 -2.27
C ALA A 31 -0.63 -8.98 -2.51
N THR A 32 -1.63 -9.36 -1.70
CA THR A 32 -2.95 -8.69 -1.72
C THR A 32 -2.90 -7.43 -0.86
N MET A 33 -2.90 -6.25 -1.47
CA MET A 33 -2.87 -4.98 -0.75
C MET A 33 -4.28 -4.57 -0.29
N LYS A 34 -4.57 -4.75 1.01
CA LYS A 34 -5.84 -4.29 1.61
C LYS A 34 -5.83 -2.77 1.78
N LYS A 35 -6.67 -2.06 1.02
CA LYS A 35 -6.93 -0.63 1.20
C LYS A 35 -8.04 -0.46 2.23
N PHE A 36 -7.75 0.23 3.33
CA PHE A 36 -8.75 0.53 4.35
C PHE A 36 -9.48 1.84 4.00
N PRO A 37 -10.81 1.93 4.25
CA PRO A 37 -11.57 3.17 4.04
C PRO A 37 -11.00 4.35 4.82
N ASN A 38 -10.54 4.10 6.05
CA ASN A 38 -9.73 5.02 6.84
C ASN A 38 -8.27 4.96 6.36
N GLN A 39 -8.00 5.50 5.18
CA GLN A 39 -6.63 5.78 4.80
C GLN A 39 -6.04 6.70 5.85
N LYS A 40 -4.94 6.25 6.46
CA LYS A 40 -4.26 7.00 7.50
C LYS A 40 -4.00 8.43 6.99
N PRO A 41 -4.51 9.48 7.64
CA PRO A 41 -4.44 10.85 7.12
C PRO A 41 -3.01 11.41 6.98
N TRP A 42 -2.01 10.72 7.53
CA TRP A 42 -0.58 11.01 7.36
C TRP A 42 0.06 10.27 6.18
N VAL A 43 -0.71 9.53 5.38
CA VAL A 43 -0.25 8.92 4.11
C VAL A 43 -0.44 9.95 3.00
N GLU A 44 0.56 10.82 2.86
CA GLU A 44 0.57 11.85 1.83
C GLU A 44 1.14 11.35 0.51
N LYS A 45 0.96 12.14 -0.57
CA LYS A 45 1.53 11.88 -1.90
C LYS A 45 3.05 11.65 -1.85
N THR A 46 3.74 12.33 -0.95
CA THR A 46 5.19 12.20 -0.70
C THR A 46 5.60 10.79 -0.30
N ILE A 47 4.78 10.05 0.46
CA ILE A 47 5.04 8.64 0.80
C ILE A 47 4.90 7.77 -0.45
N HIS A 48 3.88 8.01 -1.27
CA HIS A 48 3.69 7.26 -2.52
C HIS A 48 4.85 7.48 -3.49
N GLU A 49 5.33 8.71 -3.64
CA GLU A 49 6.49 9.04 -4.47
C GLU A 49 7.76 8.34 -3.97
N ALA A 50 8.01 8.34 -2.66
CA ALA A 50 9.15 7.64 -2.07
C ALA A 50 9.06 6.12 -2.25
N LEU A 51 7.86 5.54 -2.17
CA LEU A 51 7.61 4.11 -2.34
C LEU A 51 7.80 3.68 -3.81
N ASN A 52 7.33 4.50 -4.75
CA ASN A 52 7.56 4.30 -6.18
C ASN A 52 9.04 4.40 -6.53
N SER A 53 9.77 5.38 -5.99
CA SER A 53 11.21 5.52 -6.17
C SER A 53 11.98 4.30 -5.63
N CYS A 54 11.62 3.80 -4.45
CA CYS A 54 12.21 2.59 -3.88
C CYS A 54 11.91 1.32 -4.70
N THR A 55 10.72 1.24 -5.29
CA THR A 55 10.36 0.13 -6.19
C THR A 55 11.15 0.20 -7.50
N ALA A 56 11.34 1.41 -8.05
CA ALA A 56 12.12 1.63 -9.25
C ALA A 56 13.61 1.26 -9.03
N SER A 57 14.20 1.65 -7.90
CA SER A 57 15.58 1.28 -7.56
C SER A 57 15.72 -0.23 -7.41
N TYR A 58 14.78 -0.91 -6.74
CA TYR A 58 14.79 -2.37 -6.63
C TYR A 58 14.78 -3.06 -8.01
N ASN A 59 13.90 -2.61 -8.92
CA ASN A 59 13.80 -3.19 -10.26
C ASN A 59 15.04 -2.94 -11.13
N ALA A 60 15.70 -1.79 -10.96
CA ALA A 60 16.96 -1.49 -11.66
C ALA A 60 18.11 -2.33 -11.10
N GLU A 61 18.18 -2.46 -9.77
CA GLU A 61 19.26 -3.09 -9.05
C GLU A 61 19.22 -4.61 -9.08
N ILE A 62 18.04 -5.24 -9.24
CA ILE A 62 17.94 -6.70 -9.38
C ILE A 62 18.66 -7.22 -10.63
N ILE A 63 18.80 -6.38 -11.66
CA ILE A 63 19.54 -6.69 -12.90
C ILE A 63 21.04 -6.43 -12.72
N SER A 64 21.40 -5.39 -11.95
CA SER A 64 22.78 -4.93 -11.74
C SER A 64 23.52 -5.72 -10.64
N GLY A 65 22.80 -6.26 -9.65
CA GLY A 65 23.35 -7.00 -8.51
C GLY A 65 23.88 -6.15 -7.36
N ASN A 66 23.95 -4.82 -7.50
CA ASN A 66 24.26 -3.88 -6.42
C ASN A 66 22.96 -3.33 -5.82
N MET A 67 22.77 -3.41 -4.50
CA MET A 67 21.53 -3.08 -3.78
C MET A 67 21.64 -1.85 -2.86
N ASP A 68 22.70 -1.05 -3.01
CA ASP A 68 22.98 0.09 -2.14
C ASP A 68 21.95 1.22 -2.30
N GLU A 69 21.50 1.52 -3.52
CA GLU A 69 20.52 2.58 -3.77
C GLU A 69 19.14 2.18 -3.26
N TYR A 70 18.74 0.91 -3.44
CA TYR A 70 17.53 0.37 -2.83
C TYR A 70 17.59 0.46 -1.31
N THR A 71 18.72 0.10 -0.69
CA THR A 71 18.86 0.16 0.77
C THR A 71 18.71 1.59 1.26
N SER A 72 19.32 2.56 0.57
CA SER A 72 19.19 3.99 0.85
C SER A 72 17.75 4.48 0.66
N ALA A 73 17.11 4.13 -0.44
CA ALA A 73 15.72 4.48 -0.75
C ALA A 73 14.75 3.90 0.30
N ALA A 74 14.91 2.63 0.66
CA ALA A 74 14.11 1.96 1.69
C ALA A 74 14.32 2.60 3.08
N TYR A 75 15.52 3.10 3.37
CA TYR A 75 15.76 3.86 4.59
C TYR A 75 15.08 5.24 4.56
N SER A 76 15.13 5.93 3.43
CA SER A 76 14.45 7.20 3.20
C SER A 76 12.94 7.09 3.40
N VAL A 77 12.30 6.06 2.82
CA VAL A 77 10.86 5.76 3.03
C VAL A 77 10.55 5.59 4.51
N ARG A 78 11.35 4.81 5.25
CA ARG A 78 11.15 4.60 6.69
C ARG A 78 11.29 5.90 7.49
N ARG A 79 12.23 6.78 7.13
CA ARG A 79 12.36 8.10 7.76
C ARG A 79 11.16 8.99 7.48
N ALA A 80 10.75 9.11 6.22
CA ALA A 80 9.60 9.92 5.80
C ALA A 80 8.32 9.51 6.53
N VAL A 81 8.05 8.20 6.63
CA VAL A 81 6.89 7.68 7.38
C VAL A 81 6.96 8.04 8.88
N ARG A 82 8.14 7.95 9.50
CA ARG A 82 8.30 8.34 10.92
C ARG A 82 8.06 9.83 11.12
N GLU A 83 8.58 10.66 10.21
CA GLU A 83 8.45 12.11 10.27
C GLU A 83 7.00 12.56 10.10
N LEU A 84 6.29 12.02 9.10
CA LEU A 84 4.87 12.33 8.88
C LEU A 84 3.99 11.89 10.04
N LYS A 85 4.25 10.70 10.62
CA LYS A 85 3.57 10.27 11.86
C LYS A 85 3.80 11.24 13.02
N ARG A 86 5.04 11.71 13.22
CA ARG A 86 5.37 12.69 14.27
C ARG A 86 4.70 14.03 14.01
N HIS A 87 4.73 14.52 12.78
CA HIS A 87 4.08 15.77 12.39
C HIS A 87 2.57 15.72 12.66
N TYR A 88 1.92 14.64 12.23
CA TYR A 88 0.50 14.42 12.49
C TYR A 88 0.20 14.30 13.99
N GLY A 89 1.04 13.60 14.76
CA GLY A 89 0.93 13.51 16.22
C GLY A 89 0.94 14.88 16.89
N ARG A 90 1.90 15.75 16.53
CA ARG A 90 1.96 17.14 17.04
C ARG A 90 0.72 17.96 16.67
N LYS A 91 0.20 17.77 15.45
CA LYS A 91 -1.04 18.44 15.01
C LYS A 91 -2.23 18.02 15.88
N LEU A 92 -2.36 16.73 16.19
CA LEU A 92 -3.38 16.23 17.09
C LEU A 92 -3.20 16.81 18.50
N GLU A 93 -2.01 16.70 19.09
CA GLU A 93 -1.72 17.24 20.42
C GLU A 93 -2.07 18.74 20.52
N SER A 94 -1.74 19.54 19.49
CA SER A 94 -2.11 20.95 19.43
C SER A 94 -3.63 21.20 19.45
N GLN A 95 -4.43 20.30 18.86
CA GLN A 95 -5.90 20.38 18.93
C GLN A 95 -6.43 20.05 20.34
N PHE A 96 -5.72 19.20 21.10
CA PHE A 96 -6.07 18.88 22.50
C PHE A 96 -5.70 20.02 23.46
N TRP A 97 -4.59 20.71 23.21
CA TRP A 97 -4.15 21.84 24.05
C TRP A 97 -4.98 23.13 23.85
N GLN A 98 -5.61 23.28 22.69
CA GLN A 98 -6.59 24.35 22.47
C GLN A 98 -7.88 24.00 23.21
N SER A 99 -8.12 24.67 24.34
CA SER A 99 -9.14 24.39 25.37
C SER A 99 -10.60 24.59 24.93
N GLY A 100 -11.03 23.94 23.85
CA GLY A 100 -12.40 23.96 23.37
C GLY A 100 -12.93 22.56 23.10
N SER A 101 -14.09 22.23 23.70
CA SER A 101 -14.80 20.96 23.47
C SER A 101 -15.04 20.67 21.98
N ARG A 102 -15.28 21.72 21.18
CA ARG A 102 -15.41 21.62 19.72
C ARG A 102 -14.16 21.07 19.04
N PHE A 103 -12.96 21.51 19.44
CA PHE A 103 -11.69 21.05 18.86
C PHE A 103 -11.40 19.59 19.26
N LEU A 104 -11.76 19.19 20.48
CA LEU A 104 -11.70 17.78 20.92
C LEU A 104 -12.58 16.90 20.04
N TRP A 105 -13.85 17.28 19.83
CA TRP A 105 -14.77 16.54 18.97
C TRP A 105 -14.32 16.51 17.51
N GLN A 106 -13.71 17.59 17.01
CA GLN A 106 -13.11 17.64 15.67
C GLN A 106 -11.93 16.66 15.54
N GLY A 107 -11.05 16.61 16.53
CA GLY A 107 -9.91 15.68 16.57
C GLY A 107 -10.36 14.22 16.64
N LEU A 108 -11.34 13.91 17.52
CA LEU A 108 -11.91 12.57 17.66
C LEU A 108 -12.55 12.10 16.36
N ARG A 109 -13.32 12.97 15.70
CA ARG A 109 -13.93 12.70 14.40
C ARG A 109 -12.89 12.43 13.31
N THR A 110 -11.77 13.16 13.32
CA THR A 110 -10.66 12.97 12.37
C THR A 110 -9.93 11.63 12.55
N ILE A 111 -9.76 11.18 13.80
CA ILE A 111 -9.10 9.89 14.11
C ILE A 111 -10.01 8.70 13.74
N THR A 112 -11.30 8.84 14.04
CA THR A 112 -12.29 7.76 13.88
C THR A 112 -12.92 7.73 12.49
N ASP A 113 -12.69 8.76 11.67
CA ASP A 113 -13.41 9.03 10.42
C ASP A 113 -14.95 8.99 10.60
N TYR A 114 -15.42 9.36 11.80
CA TYR A 114 -16.84 9.30 12.12
C TYR A 114 -17.63 10.28 11.26
N ARG A 115 -18.54 9.75 10.45
CA ARG A 115 -19.50 10.54 9.69
C ARG A 115 -20.88 10.37 10.33
N SER A 116 -21.52 11.48 10.69
CA SER A 116 -22.91 11.43 11.16
C SER A 116 -23.76 10.70 10.10
N PRO A 117 -24.67 9.81 10.54
CA PRO A 117 -25.63 9.20 9.62
C PRO A 117 -26.38 10.29 8.85
N PRO A 118 -26.73 10.05 7.57
CA PRO A 118 -27.62 10.96 6.86
C PRO A 118 -28.92 11.13 7.67
N PRO A 119 -29.50 12.34 7.69
CA PRO A 119 -30.77 12.56 8.39
C PRO A 119 -31.79 11.57 7.82
N GLN A 120 -32.44 10.81 8.70
CA GLN A 120 -33.53 9.94 8.28
C GLN A 120 -34.65 10.86 7.83
N THR A 121 -34.94 10.84 6.53
CA THR A 121 -36.17 11.42 6.00
C THR A 121 -37.29 10.53 6.50
N ASP A 122 -37.93 10.92 7.60
CA ASP A 122 -39.19 10.33 8.01
C ASP A 122 -40.20 10.63 6.91
N GLU A 123 -40.34 9.69 5.97
CA GLU A 123 -41.44 9.65 5.02
C GLU A 123 -42.72 9.33 5.83
N CYS A 124 -43.36 10.38 6.35
CA CYS A 124 -44.76 10.32 6.71
C CYS A 124 -45.58 10.47 5.41
N GLY A 125 -46.06 9.35 4.89
CA GLY A 125 -47.06 9.24 3.82
C GLY A 125 -48.04 8.14 4.15
#